data_AF-A0A7W1XXK4-F1
#
_entry.id   AF-A0A7W1XXK4-F1
#
_cell.length_a   1.000
_cell.length_b   1.000
_cell.length_c   1.000
_cell.angle_alpha   90.00
_cell.angle_beta   90.00
_cell.angle_gamma   90.00
#
_symmetry.space_group_name_H-M   'P 1'
#
loop_
_entity.id
_entity.type
_entity.pdbx_description
1 polymer ?
#
loop_
_entity_poly.entity_id
_entity_poly.type
_entity_poly.pdbx_seq_one_letter_code
_entity_poly.pdbx_strand_id
1 'polypeptide(L)'
;MNFSEAVRDPVHGMIRLERCDLDIVDSAPVQRLRNIRQLGLTDRVYPGACHNRFEHALGTMEVTTRLVEEMKSRLGLDELLRSLGSAVSEQSYIKLLRISRMVALLHDLGHPPFSHVTERLLPRGMHEEMSLALLEHPQIRNGLKSLGEEIWQSVVQVMDPALEDLPSHLRFIRSLVCGEFGSDRMDYLLRDAHHVGVEYGAFDLPRIQHTLRPLETDQGVQLGIEHGGLLAAEGLQWARFSMFTQVYFHRTRRILDLHLVDFLVRTLEQRRYPEEPDEYLRWDDIRVLQMLREADLDPSHPAHASARRIIRRQQHRPLPEVVEGEDVEDVADRLAARVREIRDHEPLKDPVADVVSPPPALSRGGDLPILLENGEIRRLSQLSSLVGRLRVKPHGRIYCAQVAVQQ
;
A
#
# COMPACT_ATOMS: atom_id res chain seq x y z
N MET A 1 -6.53 19.13 20.45
CA MET A 1 -6.55 19.27 18.98
C MET A 1 -7.57 20.34 18.62
N ASN A 2 -7.27 21.18 17.64
CA ASN A 2 -8.20 22.16 17.08
C ASN A 2 -8.27 21.99 15.55
N PHE A 3 -9.19 21.12 15.10
CA PHE A 3 -9.44 20.91 13.68
C PHE A 3 -10.18 22.10 13.09
N SER A 4 -9.42 23.02 12.52
CA SER A 4 -9.90 24.30 11.97
C SER A 4 -10.00 24.28 10.45
N GLU A 5 -9.40 23.27 9.81
CA GLU A 5 -9.34 23.10 8.37
C GLU A 5 -9.94 21.75 7.99
N ALA A 6 -10.46 21.63 6.76
CA ALA A 6 -10.98 20.36 6.28
C ALA A 6 -10.90 20.21 4.76
N VAL A 7 -10.74 18.97 4.31
CA VAL A 7 -10.75 18.58 2.89
C VAL A 7 -11.90 17.62 2.64
N ARG A 8 -12.65 17.84 1.55
CA ARG A 8 -13.71 16.91 1.14
C ARG A 8 -13.08 15.67 0.50
N ASP A 9 -13.50 14.50 0.97
CA ASP A 9 -13.06 13.20 0.49
C ASP A 9 -14.28 12.32 0.18
N PRO A 10 -14.32 11.63 -0.98
CA PRO A 10 -15.49 10.85 -1.37
C PRO A 10 -15.68 9.57 -0.54
N VAL A 11 -14.63 9.06 0.11
CA VAL A 11 -14.66 7.80 0.86
C VAL A 11 -15.00 8.05 2.33
N HIS A 12 -14.33 9.02 2.95
CA HIS A 12 -14.42 9.30 4.39
C HIS A 12 -15.20 10.57 4.72
N GLY A 13 -15.71 11.29 3.73
CA GLY A 13 -16.53 12.49 3.90
C GLY A 13 -15.67 13.75 4.09
N MET A 14 -15.41 14.14 5.33
CA MET A 14 -14.55 15.30 5.63
C MET A 14 -13.30 14.80 6.36
N ILE A 15 -12.13 15.12 5.79
CA ILE A 15 -10.81 14.90 6.39
C ILE A 15 -10.48 16.13 7.22
N ARG A 16 -10.22 15.93 8.51
CA ARG A 16 -10.03 17.01 9.49
C ARG A 16 -8.54 17.30 9.70
N LEU A 17 -8.19 18.59 9.64
CA LEU A 17 -6.81 19.08 9.73
C LEU A 17 -6.69 20.17 10.81
N GLU A 18 -5.61 20.12 11.58
CA GLU A 18 -5.13 21.29 12.32
C GLU A 18 -4.41 22.23 11.35
N ARG A 19 -4.42 23.53 11.63
CA ARG A 19 -3.69 24.49 10.80
C ARG A 19 -2.19 24.20 10.69
N CYS A 20 -1.60 23.60 11.72
CA CYS A 20 -0.19 23.19 11.70
C CYS A 20 0.09 21.93 10.85
N ASP A 21 -0.94 21.14 10.51
CA ASP A 21 -0.77 20.02 9.59
C ASP A 21 -0.49 20.52 8.15
N LEU A 22 -0.96 21.73 7.82
CA LEU A 22 -0.82 22.32 6.48
C LEU A 22 0.64 22.53 6.06
N ASP A 23 1.53 22.87 7.00
CA ASP A 23 2.95 23.06 6.69
C ASP A 23 3.59 21.78 6.10
N ILE A 24 3.08 20.61 6.48
CA ILE A 24 3.53 19.31 5.99
C ILE A 24 2.68 18.88 4.78
N VAL A 25 1.36 19.04 4.82
CA VAL A 25 0.47 18.70 3.70
C VAL A 25 0.82 19.49 2.44
N ASP A 26 1.17 20.77 2.57
CA ASP A 26 1.51 21.66 1.47
C ASP A 26 2.99 21.58 1.05
N SER A 27 3.78 20.74 1.71
CA SER A 27 5.17 20.50 1.34
C SER A 27 5.29 19.86 -0.05
N ALA A 28 6.36 20.17 -0.76
CA ALA A 28 6.63 19.63 -2.09
C ALA A 28 6.66 18.08 -2.12
N PRO A 29 7.28 17.38 -1.15
CA PRO A 29 7.24 15.91 -1.11
C PRO A 29 5.82 15.33 -1.00
N VAL A 30 4.94 15.92 -0.18
CA VAL A 30 3.56 15.45 -0.04
C VAL A 30 2.73 15.84 -1.27
N GLN A 31 2.87 17.06 -1.79
CA GLN A 31 2.13 17.50 -2.98
C GLN A 31 2.50 16.70 -4.24
N ARG A 32 3.73 16.19 -4.34
CA ARG A 32 4.15 15.26 -5.41
C ARG A 32 3.22 14.04 -5.50
N LEU A 33 2.69 13.55 -4.37
CA LEU A 33 1.81 12.37 -4.34
C LEU A 33 0.52 12.56 -5.16
N ARG A 34 0.12 13.80 -5.50
CA ARG A 34 -1.01 14.08 -6.39
C ARG A 34 -0.78 13.55 -7.81
N ASN A 35 0.47 13.47 -8.23
CA ASN A 35 0.87 13.02 -9.55
C ASN A 35 1.30 11.54 -9.57
N ILE A 36 1.02 10.79 -8.51
CA ILE A 36 1.32 9.37 -8.40
C ILE A 36 0.02 8.62 -8.14
N ARG A 37 -0.39 7.79 -9.10
CA ARG A 37 -1.61 7.01 -8.99
C ARG A 37 -1.45 5.90 -7.96
N GLN A 38 -2.49 5.71 -7.15
CA GLN A 38 -2.53 4.63 -6.16
C GLN A 38 -2.34 3.26 -6.83
N LEU A 39 -3.08 3.01 -7.91
CA LEU A 39 -3.13 1.72 -8.61
C LEU A 39 -2.36 1.68 -9.94
N GLY A 40 -1.40 2.59 -10.15
CA GLY A 40 -0.56 2.60 -11.35
C GLY A 40 -1.34 2.63 -12.68
N LEU A 41 -1.17 1.62 -13.53
CA LEU A 41 -1.84 1.49 -14.85
C LEU A 41 -3.22 0.81 -14.79
N THR A 42 -3.80 0.67 -13.60
CA THR A 42 -5.12 0.03 -13.41
C THR A 42 -6.24 0.77 -14.15
N ASP A 43 -6.09 2.08 -14.41
CA ASP A 43 -7.00 2.89 -15.24
C ASP A 43 -7.22 2.30 -16.65
N ARG A 44 -6.28 1.49 -17.15
CA ARG A 44 -6.38 0.82 -18.46
C ARG A 44 -7.31 -0.39 -18.48
N VAL A 45 -7.68 -0.87 -17.29
CA VAL A 45 -8.67 -1.93 -17.06
C VAL A 45 -9.96 -1.32 -16.48
N TYR A 46 -9.83 -0.51 -15.43
CA TYR A 46 -10.92 0.13 -14.70
C TYR A 46 -10.78 1.64 -14.84
N PRO A 47 -11.48 2.30 -15.79
CA PRO A 47 -11.28 3.73 -16.07
C PRO A 47 -11.46 4.66 -14.85
N GLY A 48 -12.23 4.25 -13.84
CA GLY A 48 -12.43 5.01 -12.60
C GLY A 48 -11.24 4.99 -11.62
N ALA A 49 -10.27 4.09 -11.80
CA ALA A 49 -9.07 3.97 -10.96
C ALA A 49 -8.03 5.08 -11.22
N CYS A 50 -8.47 6.33 -11.09
CA CYS A 50 -7.69 7.55 -11.33
C CYS A 50 -7.21 8.22 -10.04
N HIS A 51 -7.52 7.65 -8.88
CA HIS A 51 -7.12 8.18 -7.59
C HIS A 51 -5.62 8.10 -7.35
N ASN A 52 -5.13 8.99 -6.49
CA ASN A 52 -3.71 9.20 -6.25
C ASN A 52 -3.29 8.93 -4.78
N ARG A 53 -1.99 8.91 -4.55
CA ARG A 53 -1.42 8.67 -3.21
C ARG A 53 -1.68 9.82 -2.24
N PHE A 54 -1.91 11.04 -2.74
CA PHE A 54 -2.18 12.19 -1.88
C PHE A 54 -3.53 12.05 -1.15
N GLU A 55 -4.59 11.68 -1.86
CA GLU A 55 -5.90 11.44 -1.24
C GLU A 55 -5.88 10.20 -0.32
N HIS A 56 -5.10 9.17 -0.66
CA HIS A 56 -4.88 8.02 0.21
C HIS A 56 -4.17 8.43 1.51
N ALA A 57 -3.07 9.19 1.43
CA ALA A 57 -2.34 9.66 2.61
C ALA A 57 -3.22 10.49 3.56
N LEU A 58 -4.05 11.39 3.01
CA LEU A 58 -5.01 12.16 3.79
C LEU A 58 -6.10 11.26 4.40
N GLY A 59 -6.62 10.30 3.63
CA GLY A 59 -7.64 9.36 4.08
C GLY A 59 -7.13 8.46 5.20
N THR A 60 -5.94 7.89 5.05
CA THR A 60 -5.24 7.11 6.09
C THR A 60 -5.10 7.93 7.37
N MET A 61 -4.66 9.19 7.29
CA MET A 61 -4.57 10.09 8.45
C MET A 61 -5.92 10.32 9.14
N GLU A 62 -7.01 10.51 8.39
CA GLU A 62 -8.36 10.65 8.98
C GLU A 62 -8.84 9.34 9.64
N VAL A 63 -8.62 8.18 9.00
CA VAL A 63 -8.95 6.87 9.57
C VAL A 63 -8.18 6.66 10.88
N THR A 64 -6.87 6.92 10.89
CA THR A 64 -6.04 6.85 12.12
C THR A 64 -6.59 7.77 13.22
N THR A 65 -7.01 8.98 12.86
CA THR A 65 -7.57 9.96 13.80
C THR A 65 -8.83 9.43 14.46
N ARG A 66 -9.78 8.94 13.66
CA ARG A 66 -11.04 8.36 14.15
C ARG A 66 -10.80 7.16 15.05
N LEU A 67 -9.84 6.30 14.70
CA LEU A 67 -9.47 5.14 15.51
C LEU A 67 -8.97 5.54 16.91
N VAL A 68 -8.06 6.50 16.99
CA VAL A 68 -7.50 6.96 18.27
C VAL A 68 -8.53 7.73 19.10
N GLU A 69 -9.39 8.52 18.47
CA GLU A 69 -10.52 9.21 19.13
C GLU A 69 -11.53 8.20 19.70
N GLU A 70 -11.93 7.20 18.91
CA GLU A 70 -12.89 6.17 19.35
C GLU A 70 -12.30 5.33 20.50
N MET A 71 -11.04 4.93 20.42
CA MET A 71 -10.36 4.24 21.54
C MET A 71 -10.35 5.08 22.82
N LYS A 72 -10.03 6.39 22.74
CA LYS A 72 -10.09 7.28 23.90
C LYS A 72 -11.52 7.38 24.44
N SER A 73 -12.52 7.47 23.57
CA SER A 73 -13.93 7.59 23.96
C SER A 73 -14.44 6.34 24.69
N ARG A 74 -14.08 5.14 24.20
CA ARG A 74 -14.55 3.88 24.78
C ARG A 74 -13.78 3.44 26.02
N LEU A 75 -12.45 3.49 25.97
CA LEU A 75 -11.56 3.00 27.04
C LEU A 75 -11.33 4.07 28.12
N GLY A 76 -11.51 5.34 27.77
CA GLY A 76 -11.07 6.46 28.60
C GLY A 76 -9.56 6.73 28.45
N LEU A 77 -9.16 7.94 28.84
CA LEU A 77 -7.77 8.42 28.73
C LEU A 77 -6.78 7.56 29.53
N ASP A 78 -7.18 7.20 30.75
CA ASP A 78 -6.38 6.44 31.71
C ASP A 78 -6.02 5.04 31.20
N GLU A 79 -7.01 4.27 30.76
CA GLU A 79 -6.80 2.91 30.26
C GLU A 79 -5.98 2.93 28.97
N LEU A 80 -6.35 3.80 28.02
CA LEU A 80 -5.64 3.93 26.75
C LEU A 80 -4.14 4.22 26.98
N LEU A 81 -3.80 5.25 27.75
CA LEU A 81 -2.39 5.64 27.91
C LEU A 81 -1.60 4.63 28.76
N ARG A 82 -2.20 4.01 29.78
CA ARG A 82 -1.54 2.95 30.56
C ARG A 82 -1.24 1.73 29.69
N SER A 83 -2.17 1.31 28.83
CA SER A 83 -1.96 0.19 27.90
C SER A 83 -0.83 0.44 26.91
N LEU A 84 -0.48 1.71 26.67
CA LEU A 84 0.61 2.14 25.79
C LEU A 84 1.91 2.44 26.54
N GLY A 85 1.98 2.17 27.85
CA GLY A 85 3.14 2.48 28.70
C GLY A 85 3.45 3.98 28.77
N SER A 86 2.44 4.84 28.59
CA SER A 86 2.59 6.29 28.52
C SER A 86 2.07 6.97 29.80
N ALA A 87 2.63 8.13 30.13
CA ALA A 87 2.15 8.94 31.25
C ALA A 87 0.70 9.39 31.00
N VAL A 88 -0.18 9.23 31.99
CA VAL A 88 -1.60 9.59 31.88
C VAL A 88 -1.75 11.10 31.93
N SER A 89 -1.87 11.74 30.76
CA SER A 89 -2.13 13.17 30.64
C SER A 89 -2.75 13.50 29.28
N GLU A 90 -3.50 14.58 29.21
CA GLU A 90 -4.02 15.10 27.93
C GLU A 90 -2.87 15.44 26.95
N GLN A 91 -1.73 15.91 27.46
CA GLN A 91 -0.56 16.21 26.64
C GLN A 91 0.03 14.95 25.98
N SER A 92 0.09 13.83 26.72
CA SER A 92 0.55 12.54 26.19
C SER A 92 -0.39 12.04 25.09
N TYR A 93 -1.70 12.20 25.27
CA TYR A 93 -2.69 11.84 24.25
C TYR A 93 -2.57 12.70 22.99
N ILE A 94 -2.38 14.02 23.14
CA ILE A 94 -2.16 14.91 22.00
C ILE A 94 -0.89 14.52 21.24
N LYS A 95 0.21 14.18 21.94
CA LYS A 95 1.43 13.65 21.30
C LYS A 95 1.16 12.36 20.54
N LEU A 96 0.52 11.37 21.18
CA LEU A 96 0.16 10.10 20.56
C LEU A 96 -0.62 10.32 19.26
N LEU A 97 -1.66 11.15 19.31
CA LEU A 97 -2.51 11.44 18.16
C LEU A 97 -1.74 12.15 17.04
N ARG A 98 -0.90 13.14 17.37
CA ARG A 98 -0.08 13.84 16.38
C ARG A 98 0.94 12.92 15.71
N ILE A 99 1.67 12.12 16.48
CA ILE A 99 2.63 11.16 15.92
C ILE A 99 1.90 10.17 15.02
N SER A 100 0.77 9.62 15.46
CA SER A 100 -0.04 8.68 14.67
C SER A 100 -0.50 9.29 13.34
N ARG A 101 -1.00 10.53 13.37
CA ARG A 101 -1.42 11.27 12.17
C ARG A 101 -0.27 11.53 11.21
N MET A 102 0.90 11.94 11.72
CA MET A 102 2.06 12.23 10.87
C MET A 102 2.65 10.97 10.24
N VAL A 103 2.73 9.87 10.99
CA VAL A 103 3.10 8.56 10.42
C VAL A 103 2.11 8.16 9.32
N ALA A 104 0.80 8.28 9.57
CA ALA A 104 -0.24 8.00 8.59
C ALA A 104 -0.16 8.87 7.33
N LEU A 105 0.12 10.17 7.47
CA LEU A 105 0.26 11.09 6.33
C LEU A 105 1.52 10.79 5.50
N LEU A 106 2.60 10.33 6.13
CA LEU A 106 3.92 10.25 5.51
C LEU A 106 4.38 8.84 5.16
N HIS A 107 3.65 7.79 5.54
CA HIS A 107 4.06 6.38 5.31
C HIS A 107 4.40 6.10 3.83
N ASP A 108 3.65 6.70 2.92
CA ASP A 108 3.70 6.50 1.48
C ASP A 108 4.59 7.50 0.71
N LEU A 109 5.30 8.39 1.41
CA LEU A 109 6.03 9.51 0.81
C LEU A 109 7.08 9.07 -0.22
N GLY A 110 7.71 7.94 0.03
CA GLY A 110 8.78 7.34 -0.75
C GLY A 110 8.31 6.54 -1.97
N HIS A 111 7.00 6.46 -2.26
CA HIS A 111 6.56 5.67 -3.40
C HIS A 111 7.00 6.22 -4.76
N PRO A 112 7.48 5.35 -5.67
CA PRO A 112 7.89 5.74 -7.01
C PRO A 112 6.68 5.92 -7.94
N PRO A 113 6.89 6.51 -9.12
CA PRO A 113 5.87 6.53 -10.17
C PRO A 113 5.31 5.14 -10.45
N PHE A 114 3.99 5.02 -10.57
CA PHE A 114 3.26 3.76 -10.67
C PHE A 114 3.47 2.80 -9.49
N SER A 115 3.87 3.31 -8.34
CA SER A 115 3.68 2.64 -7.04
C SER A 115 4.44 1.31 -6.95
N HIS A 116 3.85 0.29 -6.33
CA HIS A 116 4.48 -1.04 -6.14
C HIS A 116 4.99 -1.70 -7.43
N VAL A 117 4.50 -1.29 -8.61
CA VAL A 117 4.93 -1.87 -9.89
C VAL A 117 6.42 -1.64 -10.15
N THR A 118 6.90 -0.45 -9.79
CA THR A 118 8.26 0.02 -10.09
C THR A 118 9.14 0.08 -8.85
N GLU A 119 8.64 -0.39 -7.71
CA GLU A 119 9.34 -0.42 -6.42
C GLU A 119 10.68 -1.16 -6.49
N ARG A 120 10.74 -2.27 -7.23
CA ARG A 120 12.00 -3.00 -7.53
C ARG A 120 13.07 -2.18 -8.27
N LEU A 121 12.69 -1.05 -8.85
CA LEU A 121 13.61 -0.12 -9.52
C LEU A 121 14.10 0.96 -8.55
N LEU A 122 13.65 0.97 -7.30
CA LEU A 122 14.27 1.80 -6.27
C LEU A 122 15.68 1.26 -5.97
N PRO A 123 16.67 2.13 -5.72
CA PRO A 123 18.05 1.73 -5.43
C PRO A 123 18.20 0.76 -4.26
N ARG A 124 17.45 1.02 -3.18
CA ARG A 124 17.43 0.17 -1.99
C ARG A 124 16.30 -0.86 -2.00
N GLY A 125 15.48 -0.85 -3.05
CA GLY A 125 14.45 -1.87 -3.31
C GLY A 125 13.16 -1.73 -2.51
N MET A 126 13.07 -0.77 -1.59
CA MET A 126 11.89 -0.54 -0.73
C MET A 126 11.53 0.95 -0.67
N HIS A 127 10.23 1.24 -0.76
CA HIS A 127 9.74 2.62 -0.69
C HIS A 127 9.84 3.20 0.72
N GLU A 128 9.80 2.36 1.76
CA GLU A 128 9.92 2.74 3.16
C GLU A 128 11.26 3.43 3.45
N GLU A 129 12.35 2.94 2.86
CA GLU A 129 13.67 3.56 3.00
C GLU A 129 13.74 4.93 2.32
N MET A 130 13.05 5.09 1.18
CA MET A 130 12.93 6.39 0.52
C MET A 130 12.01 7.33 1.30
N SER A 131 10.92 6.83 1.90
CA SER A 131 10.06 7.61 2.80
C SER A 131 10.89 8.16 3.95
N LEU A 132 11.72 7.33 4.58
CA LEU A 132 12.63 7.71 5.65
C LEU A 132 13.65 8.77 5.19
N ALA A 133 14.26 8.60 4.02
CA ALA A 133 15.19 9.61 3.47
C ALA A 133 14.50 10.96 3.21
N LEU A 134 13.26 10.93 2.72
CA LEU A 134 12.46 12.13 2.44
C LEU A 134 12.00 12.85 3.71
N LEU A 135 12.02 12.21 4.88
CA LEU A 135 11.76 12.90 6.14
C LEU A 135 12.77 14.02 6.42
N GLU A 136 14.02 13.88 5.96
CA GLU A 136 15.06 14.90 6.11
C GLU A 136 14.89 16.10 5.18
N HIS A 137 13.97 16.03 4.20
CA HIS A 137 13.68 17.16 3.32
C HIS A 137 13.27 18.39 4.16
N PRO A 138 13.82 19.60 3.90
CA PRO A 138 13.67 20.75 4.81
C PRO A 138 12.22 21.09 5.17
N GLN A 139 11.28 21.01 4.22
CA GLN A 139 9.87 21.29 4.50
C GLN A 139 9.22 20.26 5.42
N ILE A 140 9.56 18.97 5.28
CA ILE A 140 9.04 17.90 6.12
C ILE A 140 9.65 17.99 7.51
N ARG A 141 10.98 18.04 7.58
CA ARG A 141 11.73 18.13 8.83
C ARG A 141 11.32 19.35 9.65
N ASN A 142 11.27 20.53 9.04
CA ASN A 142 10.90 21.75 9.74
C ASN A 142 9.42 21.74 10.15
N GLY A 143 8.54 21.24 9.28
CA GLY A 143 7.12 21.05 9.61
C GLY A 143 6.93 20.16 10.83
N LEU A 144 7.56 18.98 10.87
CA LEU A 144 7.50 18.06 12.01
C LEU A 144 8.12 18.64 13.28
N LYS A 145 9.28 19.31 13.17
CA LYS A 145 9.93 19.98 14.32
C LYS A 145 9.09 21.12 14.89
N SER A 146 8.30 21.80 14.06
CA SER A 146 7.36 22.84 14.52
C SER A 146 6.24 22.28 15.40
N LEU A 147 5.84 21.02 15.17
CA LEU A 147 4.90 20.30 16.03
C LEU A 147 5.55 19.86 17.35
N GLY A 148 6.86 19.63 17.32
CA GLY A 148 7.73 19.35 18.46
C GLY A 148 8.92 18.46 18.08
N GLU A 149 10.10 18.71 18.65
CA GLU A 149 11.31 17.93 18.36
C GLU A 149 11.12 16.43 18.65
N GLU A 150 10.44 16.09 19.75
CA GLU A 150 10.12 14.70 20.08
C GLU A 150 9.17 14.06 19.06
N ILE A 151 8.25 14.83 18.44
CA ILE A 151 7.33 14.31 17.43
C ILE A 151 8.12 13.92 16.18
N TRP A 152 9.03 14.80 15.73
CA TRP A 152 9.96 14.49 14.65
C TRP A 152 10.72 13.19 14.92
N GLN A 153 11.34 13.06 16.09
CA GLN A 153 12.10 11.86 16.46
C GLN A 153 11.24 10.59 16.50
N SER A 154 10.03 10.67 17.06
CA SER A 154 9.10 9.54 17.11
C SER A 154 8.60 9.12 15.73
N VAL A 155 8.33 10.06 14.83
CA VAL A 155 7.91 9.75 13.45
C VAL A 155 9.02 9.02 12.71
N VAL A 156 10.26 9.51 12.80
CA VAL A 156 11.44 8.84 12.23
C VAL A 156 11.59 7.42 12.78
N GLN A 157 11.50 7.24 14.10
CA GLN A 157 11.60 5.92 14.73
C GLN A 157 10.51 4.96 14.24
N VAL A 158 9.25 5.42 14.17
CA VAL A 158 8.14 4.58 13.73
C VAL A 158 8.28 4.20 12.25
N MET A 159 8.72 5.13 11.40
CA MET A 159 8.83 4.92 9.95
C MET A 159 10.09 4.15 9.53
N ASP A 160 11.11 4.04 10.38
CA ASP A 160 12.31 3.26 10.08
C ASP A 160 12.03 1.75 10.21
N PRO A 161 12.00 0.98 9.09
CA PRO A 161 11.72 -0.45 9.13
C PRO A 161 12.82 -1.26 9.82
N ALA A 162 14.04 -0.73 9.95
CA ALA A 162 15.16 -1.43 10.58
C ALA A 162 15.11 -1.38 12.13
N LEU A 163 14.31 -0.47 12.70
CA LEU A 163 14.16 -0.35 14.15
C LEU A 163 13.08 -1.29 14.68
N GLU A 164 13.46 -2.48 15.12
CA GLU A 164 12.52 -3.46 15.70
C GLU A 164 12.16 -3.18 17.17
N ASP A 165 13.09 -2.58 17.92
CA ASP A 165 12.89 -2.27 19.33
C ASP A 165 12.33 -0.85 19.51
N LEU A 166 11.00 -0.77 19.58
CA LEU A 166 10.28 0.47 19.82
C LEU A 166 9.63 0.48 21.21
N PRO A 167 9.56 1.65 21.87
CA PRO A 167 8.68 1.87 23.01
C PRO A 167 7.24 1.46 22.71
N SER A 168 6.51 0.97 23.72
CA SER A 168 5.15 0.40 23.55
C SER A 168 4.19 1.30 22.76
N HIS A 169 4.17 2.60 23.04
CA HIS A 169 3.33 3.55 22.31
C HIS A 169 3.72 3.69 20.83
N LEU A 170 5.02 3.71 20.48
CA LEU A 170 5.48 3.80 19.09
C LEU A 170 5.26 2.48 18.33
N ARG A 171 5.47 1.35 19.00
CA ARG A 171 5.16 0.01 18.46
C ARG A 171 3.68 -0.11 18.12
N PHE A 172 2.81 0.37 19.01
CA PHE A 172 1.38 0.46 18.76
C PHE A 172 1.06 1.36 17.56
N ILE A 173 1.67 2.55 17.44
CA ILE A 173 1.45 3.45 16.29
C ILE A 173 1.85 2.75 14.98
N ARG A 174 3.00 2.07 14.95
CA ARG A 174 3.44 1.32 13.76
C ARG A 174 2.41 0.27 13.36
N SER A 175 1.87 -0.47 14.33
CA SER A 175 0.81 -1.47 14.11
C SER A 175 -0.52 -0.82 13.68
N LEU A 176 -0.88 0.32 14.27
CA LEU A 176 -2.10 1.07 13.97
C LEU A 176 -2.13 1.62 12.53
N VAL A 177 -0.97 2.01 11.99
CA VAL A 177 -0.86 2.56 10.63
C VAL A 177 -0.51 1.47 9.63
N CYS A 178 0.64 0.82 9.79
CA CYS A 178 1.24 -0.07 8.81
C CYS A 178 0.95 -1.57 9.08
N GLY A 179 0.29 -1.89 10.20
CA GLY A 179 0.02 -3.27 10.60
C GLY A 179 -1.01 -3.98 9.72
N GLU A 180 -1.28 -5.26 10.01
CA GLU A 180 -2.09 -6.07 9.11
C GLU A 180 -3.54 -5.61 8.93
N PHE A 181 -4.04 -4.95 9.98
CA PHE A 181 -5.35 -4.34 10.08
C PHE A 181 -5.20 -2.84 10.36
N GLY A 182 -4.07 -2.26 9.92
CA GLY A 182 -3.77 -0.85 10.09
C GLY A 182 -4.64 0.05 9.21
N SER A 183 -4.62 1.33 9.53
CA SER A 183 -5.39 2.38 8.85
C SER A 183 -5.02 2.57 7.38
N ASP A 184 -3.78 2.30 6.97
CA ASP A 184 -3.37 2.27 5.55
C ASP A 184 -4.29 1.33 4.75
N ARG A 185 -4.38 0.08 5.20
CA ARG A 185 -5.20 -0.95 4.56
C ARG A 185 -6.68 -0.64 4.60
N MET A 186 -7.14 -0.07 5.71
CA MET A 186 -8.54 0.32 5.81
C MET A 186 -8.91 1.40 4.79
N ASP A 187 -8.03 2.40 4.58
CA ASP A 187 -8.25 3.43 3.57
C ASP A 187 -8.19 2.83 2.17
N TYR A 188 -7.08 2.19 1.78
CA TYR A 188 -6.93 1.80 0.38
C TYR A 188 -7.98 0.78 -0.05
N LEU A 189 -8.40 -0.15 0.81
CA LEU A 189 -9.42 -1.14 0.42
C LEU A 189 -10.75 -0.47 0.08
N LEU A 190 -11.20 0.47 0.93
CA LEU A 190 -12.43 1.22 0.70
C LEU A 190 -12.29 2.18 -0.49
N ARG A 191 -11.15 2.87 -0.59
CA ARG A 191 -10.88 3.86 -1.64
C ARG A 191 -10.73 3.21 -3.01
N ASP A 192 -9.99 2.12 -3.10
CA ASP A 192 -9.81 1.36 -4.33
C ASP A 192 -11.14 0.79 -4.79
N ALA A 193 -11.92 0.19 -3.88
CA ALA A 193 -13.24 -0.35 -4.18
C ALA A 193 -14.19 0.74 -4.71
N HIS A 194 -14.20 1.91 -4.06
CA HIS A 194 -14.98 3.07 -4.49
C HIS A 194 -14.60 3.52 -5.91
N HIS A 195 -13.31 3.71 -6.21
CA HIS A 195 -12.86 4.23 -7.50
C HIS A 195 -12.93 3.20 -8.64
N VAL A 196 -12.73 1.91 -8.33
CA VAL A 196 -12.89 0.82 -9.29
C VAL A 196 -14.37 0.50 -9.54
N GLY A 197 -15.27 0.86 -8.61
CA GLY A 197 -16.71 0.65 -8.72
C GLY A 197 -17.14 -0.78 -8.37
N VAL A 198 -16.54 -1.35 -7.31
CA VAL A 198 -16.78 -2.74 -6.89
C VAL A 198 -17.16 -2.81 -5.41
N GLU A 199 -18.09 -3.70 -5.06
CA GLU A 199 -18.61 -3.80 -3.69
C GLU A 199 -17.83 -4.78 -2.81
N TYR A 200 -17.13 -5.74 -3.42
CA TYR A 200 -16.42 -6.79 -2.68
C TYR A 200 -15.17 -6.31 -1.91
N GLY A 201 -14.81 -5.03 -2.01
CA GLY A 201 -13.78 -4.40 -1.16
C GLY A 201 -14.34 -3.67 0.06
N ALA A 202 -15.67 -3.63 0.23
CA ALA A 202 -16.31 -3.01 1.39
C ALA A 202 -16.27 -3.91 2.63
N PHE A 203 -16.13 -3.29 3.80
CA PHE A 203 -16.22 -3.93 5.11
C PHE A 203 -16.76 -2.94 6.15
N ASP A 204 -17.18 -3.44 7.31
CA ASP A 204 -17.79 -2.63 8.37
C ASP A 204 -16.72 -1.87 9.18
N LEU A 205 -16.22 -0.78 8.60
CA LEU A 205 -15.25 0.11 9.26
C LEU A 205 -15.79 0.67 10.59
N PRO A 206 -17.05 1.16 10.71
CA PRO A 206 -17.58 1.60 12.00
C PRO A 206 -17.51 0.53 13.09
N ARG A 207 -17.81 -0.73 12.77
CA ARG A 207 -17.70 -1.83 13.75
C ARG A 207 -16.26 -2.11 14.15
N ILE A 208 -15.32 -2.05 13.21
CA ILE A 208 -13.88 -2.18 13.51
C ILE A 208 -13.44 -1.04 14.43
N GLN A 209 -13.78 0.21 14.09
CA GLN A 209 -13.46 1.38 14.92
C GLN A 209 -13.95 1.21 16.36
N HIS A 210 -15.18 0.73 16.53
CA HIS A 210 -15.80 0.54 17.84
C HIS A 210 -15.27 -0.67 18.64
N THR A 211 -14.35 -1.48 18.09
CA THR A 211 -13.88 -2.70 18.76
C THR A 211 -12.36 -2.82 18.82
N LEU A 212 -11.62 -1.95 18.14
CA LEU A 212 -10.16 -1.91 18.20
C LEU A 212 -9.66 -1.33 19.54
N ARG A 213 -8.51 -1.84 19.98
CA ARG A 213 -7.79 -1.39 21.18
C ARG A 213 -6.31 -1.79 21.15
N PRO A 214 -5.44 -1.15 21.94
CA PRO A 214 -4.09 -1.68 22.20
C PRO A 214 -4.17 -2.99 23.00
N LEU A 215 -3.40 -3.99 22.61
CA LEU A 215 -3.22 -5.26 23.33
C LEU A 215 -1.73 -5.58 23.49
N GLU A 216 -1.34 -6.01 24.69
CA GLU A 216 -0.02 -6.56 24.96
C GLU A 216 0.05 -8.01 24.46
N THR A 217 1.03 -8.33 23.62
CA THR A 217 1.30 -9.71 23.19
C THR A 217 2.75 -10.09 23.46
N ASP A 218 3.11 -11.31 23.10
CA ASP A 218 4.50 -11.79 23.05
C ASP A 218 5.47 -10.91 22.23
N GLN A 219 4.96 -10.09 21.32
CA GLN A 219 5.73 -9.18 20.46
C GLN A 219 5.69 -7.72 20.94
N GLY A 220 5.10 -7.46 22.11
CA GLY A 220 4.85 -6.14 22.67
C GLY A 220 3.45 -5.61 22.37
N VAL A 221 3.20 -4.35 22.74
CA VAL A 221 1.91 -3.67 22.49
C VAL A 221 1.67 -3.44 21.00
N GLN A 222 0.54 -3.92 20.51
CA GLN A 222 0.11 -3.76 19.11
C GLN A 222 -1.40 -3.55 19.00
N LEU A 223 -1.87 -3.30 17.78
CA LEU A 223 -3.29 -3.17 17.48
C LEU A 223 -3.97 -4.54 17.63
N GLY A 224 -5.03 -4.59 18.42
CA GLY A 224 -5.89 -5.76 18.56
C GLY A 224 -7.36 -5.37 18.54
N ILE A 225 -8.23 -6.36 18.54
CA ILE A 225 -9.68 -6.17 18.48
C ILE A 225 -10.39 -6.99 19.56
N GLU A 226 -11.47 -6.47 20.11
CA GLU A 226 -12.35 -7.22 21.02
C GLU A 226 -13.11 -8.30 20.25
N HIS A 227 -13.47 -9.40 20.93
CA HIS A 227 -14.23 -10.52 20.34
C HIS A 227 -15.51 -10.05 19.61
N GLY A 228 -16.18 -9.01 20.10
CA GLY A 228 -17.35 -8.43 19.45
C GLY A 228 -17.09 -7.87 18.04
N GLY A 229 -15.83 -7.62 17.67
CA GLY A 229 -15.39 -7.16 16.35
C GLY A 229 -14.97 -8.27 15.39
N LEU A 230 -14.99 -9.54 15.82
CA LEU A 230 -14.47 -10.68 15.06
C LEU A 230 -14.99 -10.72 13.61
N LEU A 231 -16.31 -10.65 13.44
CA LEU A 231 -16.94 -10.71 12.11
C LEU A 231 -16.54 -9.53 11.21
N ALA A 232 -16.34 -8.34 11.78
CA ALA A 232 -15.90 -7.18 11.02
C ALA A 232 -14.43 -7.33 10.57
N ALA A 233 -13.57 -7.92 11.42
CA ALA A 233 -12.21 -8.28 11.05
C ALA A 233 -12.17 -9.36 9.96
N GLU A 234 -13.05 -10.37 10.02
CA GLU A 234 -13.22 -11.35 8.94
C GLU A 234 -13.65 -10.67 7.63
N GLY A 235 -14.57 -9.71 7.72
CA GLY A 235 -15.03 -8.89 6.59
C GLY A 235 -13.90 -8.09 5.94
N LEU A 236 -13.03 -7.45 6.72
CA LEU A 236 -11.84 -6.76 6.20
C LEU A 236 -10.91 -7.74 5.47
N GLN A 237 -10.68 -8.92 6.04
CA GLN A 237 -9.81 -9.91 5.40
C GLN A 237 -10.42 -10.49 4.12
N TRP A 238 -11.74 -10.67 4.08
CA TRP A 238 -12.50 -11.04 2.87
C TRP A 238 -12.41 -9.94 1.80
N ALA A 239 -12.61 -8.69 2.18
CA ALA A 239 -12.48 -7.54 1.29
C ALA A 239 -11.10 -7.51 0.64
N ARG A 240 -10.06 -7.69 1.46
CA ARG A 240 -8.68 -7.78 1.01
C ARG A 240 -8.47 -8.95 0.04
N PHE A 241 -8.92 -10.16 0.39
CA PHE A 241 -8.82 -11.33 -0.50
C PHE A 241 -9.48 -11.05 -1.87
N SER A 242 -10.67 -10.47 -1.85
CA SER A 242 -11.44 -10.17 -3.05
C SER A 242 -10.75 -9.10 -3.91
N MET A 243 -10.24 -8.02 -3.31
CA MET A 243 -9.52 -6.98 -4.03
C MET A 243 -8.22 -7.50 -4.67
N PHE A 244 -7.46 -8.36 -3.97
CA PHE A 244 -6.28 -9.00 -4.55
C PHE A 244 -6.63 -9.88 -5.74
N THR A 245 -7.64 -10.74 -5.61
CA THR A 245 -7.99 -11.71 -6.67
C THR A 245 -8.64 -11.06 -7.89
N GLN A 246 -9.47 -10.03 -7.70
CA GLN A 246 -10.26 -9.43 -8.78
C GLN A 246 -9.62 -8.17 -9.40
N VAL A 247 -8.91 -7.37 -8.60
CA VAL A 247 -8.36 -6.08 -9.04
C VAL A 247 -6.84 -6.16 -9.17
N TYR A 248 -6.12 -6.41 -8.06
CA TYR A 248 -4.67 -6.29 -8.07
C TYR A 248 -3.99 -7.37 -8.92
N PHE A 249 -4.54 -8.59 -8.97
CA PHE A 249 -4.06 -9.68 -9.81
C PHE A 249 -4.78 -9.80 -11.16
N HIS A 250 -5.53 -8.77 -11.56
CA HIS A 250 -6.19 -8.78 -12.86
C HIS A 250 -5.15 -8.96 -13.99
N ARG A 251 -5.32 -10.02 -14.78
CA ARG A 251 -4.37 -10.44 -15.85
C ARG A 251 -3.94 -9.32 -16.79
N THR A 252 -4.85 -8.43 -17.17
CA THR A 252 -4.51 -7.30 -18.06
C THR A 252 -3.69 -6.23 -17.36
N ARG A 253 -3.93 -6.00 -16.07
CA ARG A 253 -3.14 -5.06 -15.27
C ARG A 253 -1.72 -5.60 -15.09
N ARG A 254 -1.59 -6.89 -14.75
CA ARG A 254 -0.29 -7.56 -14.57
C ARG A 254 0.63 -7.48 -15.79
N ILE A 255 0.11 -7.73 -16.99
CA ILE A 255 0.96 -7.62 -18.21
C ILE A 255 1.36 -6.19 -18.54
N LEU A 256 0.49 -5.20 -18.24
CA LEU A 256 0.85 -3.79 -18.38
C LEU A 256 1.96 -3.39 -17.42
N ASP A 257 1.92 -3.88 -16.17
CA ASP A 257 2.99 -3.68 -15.19
C ASP A 257 4.33 -4.23 -15.68
N LEU A 258 4.32 -5.44 -16.28
CA LEU A 258 5.53 -6.04 -16.85
C LEU A 258 6.10 -5.22 -18.01
N HIS A 259 5.24 -4.72 -18.89
CA HIS A 259 5.67 -3.81 -19.97
C HIS A 259 6.19 -2.49 -19.45
N LEU A 260 5.62 -1.95 -18.37
CA LEU A 260 6.08 -0.70 -17.77
C LEU A 260 7.47 -0.87 -17.17
N VAL A 261 7.69 -1.98 -16.46
CA VAL A 261 9.01 -2.26 -15.89
C VAL A 261 10.05 -2.51 -16.97
N ASP A 262 9.74 -3.30 -18.00
CA ASP A 262 10.67 -3.47 -19.13
C ASP A 262 10.97 -2.13 -19.81
N PHE A 263 9.97 -1.27 -19.98
CA PHE A 263 10.17 0.09 -20.49
C PHE A 263 11.15 0.90 -19.64
N LEU A 264 10.92 0.98 -18.32
CA LEU A 264 11.75 1.75 -17.40
C LEU A 264 13.18 1.19 -17.30
N VAL A 265 13.33 -0.12 -17.24
CA VAL A 265 14.65 -0.79 -17.21
C VAL A 265 15.48 -0.46 -18.45
N ARG A 266 14.84 -0.29 -19.62
CA ARG A 266 15.52 0.07 -20.87
C ARG A 266 15.77 1.56 -21.04
N THR A 267 15.06 2.40 -20.29
CA THR A 267 15.08 3.87 -20.46
C THR A 267 15.93 4.55 -19.38
N LEU A 268 15.97 4.01 -18.16
CA LEU A 268 16.77 4.53 -17.06
C LEU A 268 18.24 4.10 -17.21
N GLU A 269 19.17 5.05 -17.08
CA GLU A 269 20.61 4.82 -17.27
C GLU A 269 21.15 3.68 -16.39
N GLN A 270 20.81 3.69 -15.11
CA GLN A 270 21.19 2.65 -14.14
C GLN A 270 20.11 1.59 -13.94
N ARG A 271 19.07 1.59 -14.79
CA ARG A 271 17.87 0.73 -14.67
C ARG A 271 17.11 0.92 -13.35
N ARG A 272 17.34 2.05 -12.68
CA ARG A 272 16.81 2.39 -11.36
C ARG A 272 16.48 3.88 -11.28
N TYR A 273 15.60 4.23 -10.35
CA TYR A 273 15.35 5.63 -9.99
C TYR A 273 16.55 6.21 -9.22
N PRO A 274 16.67 7.55 -9.14
CA PRO A 274 17.75 8.19 -8.37
C PRO A 274 17.71 7.83 -6.88
N GLU A 275 18.90 7.74 -6.27
CA GLU A 275 19.10 7.60 -4.82
C GLU A 275 18.91 8.92 -4.07
N GLU A 276 19.37 10.00 -4.68
CA GLU A 276 19.35 11.33 -4.07
C GLU A 276 17.91 11.86 -3.97
N PRO A 277 17.41 12.17 -2.76
CA PRO A 277 16.02 12.55 -2.54
C PRO A 277 15.53 13.72 -3.41
N ASP A 278 16.35 14.76 -3.59
CA ASP A 278 15.98 15.93 -4.39
C ASP A 278 15.84 15.63 -5.88
N GLU A 279 16.63 14.68 -6.40
CA GLU A 279 16.49 14.21 -7.78
C GLU A 279 15.28 13.27 -7.90
N TYR A 280 15.11 12.38 -6.92
CA TYR A 280 13.99 11.45 -6.83
C TYR A 280 12.64 12.17 -6.84
N LEU A 281 12.51 13.28 -6.12
CA LEU A 281 11.29 14.08 -6.06
C LEU A 281 10.84 14.65 -7.42
N ARG A 282 11.72 14.66 -8.43
CA ARG A 282 11.39 15.07 -9.81
C ARG A 282 10.75 13.94 -10.64
N TRP A 283 10.50 12.78 -10.04
CA TRP A 283 9.89 11.64 -10.71
C TRP A 283 8.45 11.45 -10.24
N ASP A 284 7.51 11.54 -11.16
CA ASP A 284 6.09 11.25 -10.96
C ASP A 284 5.51 10.51 -12.20
N ASP A 285 4.24 10.14 -12.17
CA ASP A 285 3.61 9.42 -13.28
C ASP A 285 3.58 10.27 -14.56
N ILE A 286 3.46 11.60 -14.43
CA ILE A 286 3.39 12.53 -15.57
C ILE A 286 4.69 12.44 -16.37
N ARG A 287 5.84 12.50 -15.69
CA ARG A 287 7.15 12.39 -16.33
C ARG A 287 7.30 11.06 -17.07
N VAL A 288 6.95 9.95 -16.41
CA VAL A 288 7.09 8.61 -17.03
C VAL A 288 6.11 8.44 -18.19
N LEU A 289 4.88 8.96 -18.09
CA LEU A 289 3.91 8.96 -19.19
C LEU A 289 4.39 9.77 -20.39
N GLN A 290 5.08 10.89 -20.14
CA GLN A 290 5.69 11.68 -21.21
C GLN A 290 6.80 10.90 -21.91
N MET A 291 7.68 10.25 -21.15
CA MET A 291 8.73 9.38 -21.70
C MET A 291 8.15 8.22 -22.52
N LEU A 292 7.05 7.59 -22.04
CA LEU A 292 6.34 6.55 -22.79
C LEU A 292 5.81 7.07 -24.13
N ARG A 293 5.28 8.30 -24.18
CA ARG A 293 4.77 8.89 -25.43
C ARG A 293 5.90 9.17 -26.41
N GLU A 294 7.00 9.74 -25.94
CA GLU A 294 8.18 10.02 -26.77
C GLU A 294 8.76 8.73 -27.36
N ALA A 295 8.91 7.70 -26.55
CA ALA A 295 9.37 6.39 -27.01
C ALA A 295 8.39 5.69 -27.97
N ASP A 296 7.07 5.87 -27.83
CA ASP A 296 6.10 5.35 -28.81
C ASP A 296 6.20 6.07 -30.17
N LEU A 297 6.68 7.31 -30.19
CA LEU A 297 6.85 8.09 -31.42
C LEU A 297 8.21 7.86 -32.12
N ASP A 298 9.21 7.37 -31.39
CA ASP A 298 10.54 7.07 -31.92
C ASP A 298 10.77 5.55 -32.09
N PRO A 299 10.68 5.00 -33.31
CA PRO A 299 10.96 3.57 -33.56
C PRO A 299 12.40 3.15 -33.26
N SER A 300 13.35 4.08 -33.16
CA SER A 300 14.74 3.79 -32.83
C SER A 300 14.98 3.68 -31.32
N HIS A 301 14.02 4.14 -30.50
CA HIS A 301 14.12 4.07 -29.06
C HIS A 301 14.16 2.60 -28.57
N PRO A 302 15.10 2.21 -27.68
CA PRO A 302 15.27 0.82 -27.25
C PRO A 302 14.05 0.22 -26.55
N ALA A 303 13.18 1.08 -26.00
CA ALA A 303 11.96 0.72 -25.31
C ALA A 303 10.67 0.95 -26.14
N HIS A 304 10.78 1.26 -27.44
CA HIS A 304 9.65 1.57 -28.33
C HIS A 304 8.53 0.52 -28.28
N ALA A 305 8.88 -0.77 -28.35
CA ALA A 305 7.91 -1.87 -28.33
C ALA A 305 7.09 -1.88 -27.03
N SER A 306 7.73 -1.68 -25.88
CA SER A 306 7.08 -1.68 -24.56
C SER A 306 6.21 -0.44 -24.36
N ALA A 307 6.68 0.72 -24.82
CA ALA A 307 5.87 1.94 -24.85
C ALA A 307 4.59 1.76 -25.68
N ARG A 308 4.72 1.22 -26.89
CA ARG A 308 3.60 0.96 -27.81
C ARG A 308 2.58 -0.02 -27.25
N ARG A 309 3.04 -1.06 -26.55
CA ARG A 309 2.18 -2.05 -25.86
C ARG A 309 1.28 -1.39 -24.82
N ILE A 310 1.77 -0.37 -24.13
CA ILE A 310 1.00 0.38 -23.14
C ILE A 310 0.13 1.46 -23.79
N ILE A 311 0.74 2.37 -24.57
CA ILE A 311 0.07 3.56 -25.13
C ILE A 311 -1.03 3.19 -26.12
N ARG A 312 -0.75 2.24 -27.02
CA ARG A 312 -1.68 1.86 -28.11
C ARG A 312 -2.56 0.65 -27.77
N ARG A 313 -2.55 0.20 -26.50
CA ARG A 313 -3.26 -1.01 -26.04
C ARG A 313 -2.93 -2.26 -26.85
N GLN A 314 -1.64 -2.42 -27.17
CA GLN A 314 -1.10 -3.58 -27.89
C GLN A 314 -0.40 -4.56 -26.93
N GLN A 315 -0.80 -4.56 -25.66
CA GLN A 315 -0.26 -5.47 -24.65
C GLN A 315 -0.51 -6.94 -25.01
N HIS A 316 0.36 -7.81 -24.51
CA HIS A 316 0.24 -9.24 -24.73
C HIS A 316 -1.05 -9.78 -24.11
N ARG A 317 -1.57 -10.87 -24.68
CA ARG A 317 -2.77 -11.55 -24.21
C ARG A 317 -2.39 -12.81 -23.43
N PRO A 318 -3.07 -13.07 -22.30
CA PRO A 318 -2.80 -14.28 -21.52
C PRO A 318 -3.21 -15.51 -22.32
N LEU A 319 -2.39 -16.57 -22.25
CA LEU A 319 -2.81 -17.90 -22.65
C LEU A 319 -3.90 -18.43 -21.69
N PRO A 320 -4.74 -19.39 -22.13
CA PRO A 320 -5.75 -20.00 -21.26
C PRO A 320 -5.15 -20.76 -20.07
N GLU A 321 -3.91 -21.24 -20.21
CA GLU A 321 -3.19 -22.00 -19.21
C GLU A 321 -2.84 -21.13 -18.00
N VAL A 322 -3.17 -21.62 -16.81
CA VAL A 322 -2.71 -21.08 -15.52
C VAL A 322 -1.90 -22.17 -14.84
N VAL A 323 -0.66 -21.85 -14.48
CA VAL A 323 0.23 -22.76 -13.78
C VAL A 323 0.09 -22.49 -12.30
N GLU A 324 -0.49 -23.42 -11.54
CA GLU A 324 -0.48 -23.39 -10.07
C GLU A 324 0.61 -24.31 -9.53
N GLY A 325 1.25 -23.90 -8.43
CA GLY A 325 2.30 -24.67 -7.76
C GLY A 325 2.20 -24.58 -6.24
N GLU A 326 3.04 -25.35 -5.55
CA GLU A 326 3.09 -25.36 -4.08
C GLU A 326 3.79 -24.10 -3.53
N ASP A 327 4.84 -23.65 -4.21
CA ASP A 327 5.60 -22.44 -3.91
C ASP A 327 5.83 -21.59 -5.18
N VAL A 328 6.46 -20.43 -5.00
CA VAL A 328 6.68 -19.45 -6.07
C VAL A 328 7.75 -19.93 -7.03
N GLU A 329 8.76 -20.64 -6.52
CA GLU A 329 9.88 -21.21 -7.26
C GLU A 329 9.42 -22.30 -8.25
N ASP A 330 8.58 -23.24 -7.83
CA ASP A 330 7.98 -24.28 -8.70
C ASP A 330 7.22 -23.65 -9.87
N VAL A 331 6.37 -22.66 -9.57
CA VAL A 331 5.61 -21.93 -10.59
C VAL A 331 6.56 -21.23 -11.56
N ALA A 332 7.59 -20.57 -11.05
CA ALA A 332 8.57 -19.86 -11.87
C ALA A 332 9.33 -20.81 -12.81
N ASP A 333 9.80 -21.94 -12.30
CA ASP A 333 10.56 -22.94 -13.08
C ASP A 333 9.72 -23.56 -14.18
N ARG A 334 8.46 -23.92 -13.87
CA ARG A 334 7.51 -24.48 -14.84
C ARG A 334 7.14 -23.48 -15.93
N LEU A 335 6.90 -22.23 -15.56
CA LEU A 335 6.67 -21.16 -16.53
C LEU A 335 7.91 -20.90 -17.39
N ALA A 336 9.11 -20.91 -16.80
CA ALA A 336 10.35 -20.71 -17.54
C ALA A 336 10.58 -21.83 -18.57
N ALA A 337 10.30 -23.08 -18.22
CA ALA A 337 10.34 -24.21 -19.16
C ALA A 337 9.36 -24.01 -20.31
N ARG A 338 8.11 -23.64 -20.00
CA ARG A 338 7.07 -23.42 -21.01
C ARG A 338 7.35 -22.21 -21.92
N VAL A 339 7.93 -21.13 -21.36
CA VAL A 339 8.38 -19.96 -22.14
C VAL A 339 9.47 -20.34 -23.13
N ARG A 340 10.46 -21.17 -22.72
CA ARG A 340 11.50 -21.67 -23.63
C ARG A 340 10.89 -22.48 -24.77
N GLU A 341 9.99 -23.40 -24.46
CA GLU A 341 9.31 -24.21 -25.47
C GLU A 341 8.55 -23.34 -26.50
N ILE A 342 7.77 -22.35 -26.05
CA ILE A 342 7.05 -21.43 -26.95
C ILE A 342 8.02 -20.61 -27.78
N ARG A 343 9.13 -20.15 -27.20
CA ARG A 343 10.13 -19.35 -27.92
C ARG A 343 10.84 -20.16 -29.01
N ASP A 344 11.07 -21.46 -28.77
CA ASP A 344 11.73 -22.36 -29.72
C ASP A 344 10.80 -22.74 -30.90
N HIS A 345 9.50 -22.96 -30.64
CA HIS A 345 8.55 -23.41 -31.67
C HIS A 345 7.79 -22.26 -32.35
N GLU A 346 7.53 -21.17 -31.62
CA GLU A 346 6.69 -20.05 -32.06
C GLU A 346 7.29 -18.69 -31.65
N PRO A 347 8.49 -18.33 -32.15
CA PRO A 347 9.24 -17.15 -31.69
C PRO A 347 8.48 -15.83 -31.86
N LEU A 348 7.58 -15.74 -32.85
CA LEU A 348 6.73 -14.57 -33.10
C LEU A 348 5.72 -14.30 -31.97
N LYS A 349 5.47 -15.27 -31.07
CA LYS A 349 4.57 -15.10 -29.93
C LYS A 349 5.16 -14.25 -28.81
N ASP A 350 6.48 -13.99 -28.79
CA ASP A 350 7.16 -13.19 -27.75
C ASP A 350 6.65 -13.49 -26.32
N PRO A 351 6.82 -14.72 -25.81
CA PRO A 351 6.21 -15.14 -24.55
C PRO A 351 6.82 -14.41 -23.35
N VAL A 352 5.94 -13.87 -22.49
CA VAL A 352 6.28 -13.22 -21.22
C VAL A 352 5.61 -13.99 -20.07
N ALA A 353 6.39 -14.48 -19.11
CA ALA A 353 5.86 -15.10 -17.90
C ALA A 353 5.60 -14.07 -16.79
N ASP A 354 4.51 -14.28 -16.06
CA ASP A 354 4.16 -13.58 -14.83
C ASP A 354 3.96 -14.59 -13.71
N VAL A 355 4.70 -14.42 -12.63
CA VAL A 355 4.51 -15.19 -11.40
C VAL A 355 3.77 -14.30 -10.40
N VAL A 356 2.63 -14.79 -9.91
CA VAL A 356 1.83 -14.12 -8.91
C VAL A 356 2.07 -14.79 -7.57
N SER A 357 2.82 -14.08 -6.72
CA SER A 357 3.05 -14.50 -5.34
C SER A 357 1.82 -14.21 -4.48
N PRO A 358 1.48 -15.10 -3.54
CA PRO A 358 0.46 -14.82 -2.54
C PRO A 358 0.85 -13.59 -1.72
N PRO A 359 -0.09 -12.69 -1.39
CA PRO A 359 0.20 -11.52 -0.58
C PRO A 359 0.70 -11.94 0.83
N PRO A 360 1.77 -11.33 1.38
CA PRO A 360 2.55 -11.82 2.54
C PRO A 360 1.82 -12.08 3.89
N ALA A 361 0.51 -11.79 3.97
CA ALA A 361 -0.31 -11.89 5.18
C ALA A 361 -1.61 -12.71 4.97
N LEU A 362 -2.09 -12.80 3.74
CA LEU A 362 -3.21 -13.68 3.38
C LEU A 362 -2.79 -15.16 3.47
N SER A 363 -1.51 -15.45 3.22
CA SER A 363 -0.94 -16.80 3.38
C SER A 363 -0.87 -17.27 4.85
N ARG A 364 -0.80 -16.34 5.82
CA ARG A 364 -0.75 -16.63 7.26
C ARG A 364 -2.12 -16.62 7.95
N GLY A 365 -3.18 -16.23 7.25
CA GLY A 365 -4.54 -16.26 7.77
C GLY A 365 -4.84 -15.19 8.82
N GLY A 366 -4.13 -14.06 8.82
CA GLY A 366 -4.36 -12.94 9.73
C GLY A 366 -3.83 -13.16 11.16
N ASP A 367 -2.83 -12.35 11.54
CA ASP A 367 -2.20 -12.39 12.87
C ASP A 367 -2.85 -11.42 13.88
N LEU A 368 -4.04 -10.87 13.58
CA LEU A 368 -4.72 -9.92 14.46
C LEU A 368 -5.01 -10.53 15.85
N PRO A 369 -4.50 -9.94 16.93
CA PRO A 369 -4.84 -10.35 18.29
C PRO A 369 -6.30 -10.02 18.61
N ILE A 370 -7.04 -11.02 19.09
CA ILE A 370 -8.44 -10.95 19.50
C ILE A 370 -8.51 -11.12 21.02
N LEU A 371 -9.03 -10.11 21.72
CA LEU A 371 -9.32 -10.19 23.15
C LEU A 371 -10.67 -10.88 23.37
N LEU A 372 -10.64 -12.05 24.00
CA LEU A 372 -11.83 -12.81 24.40
C LEU A 372 -12.43 -12.29 25.70
N GLU A 373 -13.70 -12.64 25.96
CA GLU A 373 -14.44 -12.23 27.17
C GLU A 373 -13.81 -12.78 28.46
N ASN A 374 -13.10 -13.90 28.39
CA ASN A 374 -12.36 -14.48 29.50
C ASN A 374 -10.99 -13.81 29.76
N GLY A 375 -10.63 -12.77 28.99
CA GLY A 375 -9.35 -12.06 29.06
C GLY A 375 -8.21 -12.72 28.28
N GLU A 376 -8.45 -13.86 27.64
CA GLU A 376 -7.45 -14.54 26.81
C GLU A 376 -7.27 -13.82 25.47
N ILE A 377 -6.03 -13.78 24.97
CA ILE A 377 -5.73 -13.25 23.63
C ILE A 377 -5.47 -14.42 22.69
N ARG A 378 -6.25 -14.49 21.61
CA ARG A 378 -6.08 -15.48 20.54
C ARG A 378 -5.97 -14.79 19.19
N ARG A 379 -5.43 -15.48 18.19
CA ARG A 379 -5.28 -14.91 16.83
C ARG A 379 -6.57 -15.09 16.02
N LEU A 380 -6.85 -14.15 15.11
CA LEU A 380 -8.01 -14.24 14.20
C LEU A 380 -8.06 -15.58 13.45
N SER A 381 -6.92 -16.03 12.91
CA SER A 381 -6.76 -17.33 12.25
C SER A 381 -7.22 -18.54 13.08
N GLN A 382 -7.14 -18.46 14.41
CA GLN A 382 -7.48 -19.55 15.32
C GLN A 382 -8.97 -19.57 15.69
N LEU A 383 -9.68 -18.45 15.50
CA LEU A 383 -11.09 -18.29 15.85
C LEU A 383 -12.00 -18.32 14.62
N SER A 384 -11.51 -17.80 13.50
CA SER A 384 -12.27 -17.72 12.25
C SER A 384 -12.20 -19.02 11.44
N SER A 385 -13.36 -19.55 11.06
CA SER A 385 -13.45 -20.68 10.12
C SER A 385 -13.16 -20.29 8.67
N LEU A 386 -13.21 -18.99 8.35
CA LEU A 386 -13.01 -18.42 7.02
C LEU A 386 -11.55 -18.02 6.80
N VAL A 387 -11.02 -17.17 7.66
CA VAL A 387 -9.77 -16.41 7.44
C VAL A 387 -8.56 -17.33 7.29
N GLY A 388 -8.47 -18.42 8.05
CA GLY A 388 -7.42 -19.43 7.89
C GLY A 388 -7.44 -20.20 6.55
N ARG A 389 -8.55 -20.14 5.82
CA ARG A 389 -8.77 -20.80 4.53
C ARG A 389 -8.71 -19.84 3.33
N LEU A 390 -8.68 -18.52 3.55
CA LEU A 390 -8.53 -17.51 2.49
C LEU A 390 -7.09 -17.48 1.97
N ARG A 391 -6.72 -18.50 1.20
CA ARG A 391 -5.37 -18.63 0.62
C ARG A 391 -5.42 -18.44 -0.88
N VAL A 392 -4.54 -17.59 -1.38
CA VAL A 392 -4.21 -17.53 -2.81
C VAL A 392 -3.03 -18.46 -3.00
N LYS A 393 -3.17 -19.49 -3.85
CA LYS A 393 -2.02 -20.32 -4.21
C LYS A 393 -1.06 -19.52 -5.11
N PRO A 394 0.26 -19.76 -5.01
CA PRO A 394 1.19 -19.34 -6.04
C PRO A 394 0.69 -19.82 -7.40
N HIS A 395 0.58 -18.89 -8.33
CA HIS A 395 0.16 -19.22 -9.69
C HIS A 395 0.83 -18.26 -10.66
N GLY A 396 0.83 -18.63 -11.93
CA GLY A 396 1.32 -17.73 -12.95
C GLY A 396 0.75 -18.00 -14.33
N ARG A 397 1.08 -17.08 -15.23
CA ARG A 397 0.49 -16.97 -16.55
C ARG A 397 1.57 -16.66 -17.56
N ILE A 398 1.37 -17.12 -18.78
CA ILE A 398 2.17 -16.70 -19.93
C ILE A 398 1.31 -15.79 -20.79
N TYR A 399 1.89 -14.67 -21.22
CA TYR A 399 1.28 -13.72 -22.12
C TYR A 399 2.04 -13.74 -23.45
N CYS A 400 1.30 -13.77 -24.56
CA CYS A 400 1.87 -13.78 -25.90
C CYS A 400 1.37 -12.60 -26.73
N ALA A 401 2.20 -12.16 -27.68
CA ALA A 401 1.86 -11.12 -28.63
C ALA A 401 0.68 -11.58 -29.48
N GLN A 402 -0.18 -10.63 -29.87
CA GLN A 402 -1.20 -10.92 -30.86
C GLN A 402 -0.52 -11.01 -32.22
N VAL A 403 -0.18 -12.24 -32.64
CA VAL A 403 0.23 -12.49 -34.02
C VAL A 403 -1.00 -12.17 -34.87
N ALA A 404 -0.91 -11.16 -35.72
CA ALA A 404 -1.98 -10.88 -36.68
C ALA A 404 -2.17 -12.17 -37.50
N VAL A 405 -3.34 -12.78 -37.37
CA VAL A 405 -3.75 -13.82 -38.34
C VAL A 405 -3.78 -13.07 -39.67
N GLN A 406 -2.80 -13.31 -40.52
CA GLN A 406 -2.88 -12.91 -41.92
C GLN A 406 -4.10 -13.66 -42.48
N GLN A 407 -5.24 -12.97 -42.57
CA GLN A 407 -6.38 -13.41 -43.36
C GLN A 407 -6.26 -12.80 -44.75
#